data_AF-A0A403K2W4-F1
#
_entry.id   AF-A0A403K2W4-F1
#
_cell.length_a   1.000
_cell.length_b   1.000
_cell.length_c   1.000
_cell.angle_alpha   90.00
_cell.angle_beta   90.00
_cell.angle_gamma   90.00
#
_symmetry.space_group_name_H-M   'P 1'
#
loop_
_entity.id
_entity.type
_entity.pdbx_description
1 polymer ?
#
loop_
_entity_poly.entity_id
_entity_poly.type
_entity_poly.pdbx_seq_one_letter_code
_entity_poly.pdbx_strand_id
1 'polypeptide(L)'
;MAPPAPDAEKTTTPVTETPPLKKQLPPSGLNKKQRKYLRRKQERRDILRNGRQKLPLFRQLFPLLWPEDNAFRPIKVGILSDVEMFINENPGCGLSLHDCRCVLSWVTGRLTYLCLFSHGAARYDLDGVPSGTVSDRDVFYARQTTERILRFLDRKPADEALLTTSQGDRNEKND
;
A
#
# COMPACT_ATOMS: atom_id res chain seq x y z
N MET A 1 -71.18 52.53 0.13
CA MET A 1 -71.28 51.85 1.44
C MET A 1 -70.04 50.97 1.59
N ALA A 2 -69.36 51.02 2.73
CA ALA A 2 -68.06 50.37 3.01
C ALA A 2 -67.98 50.01 4.51
N PRO A 3 -66.94 49.29 5.00
CA PRO A 3 -65.96 48.44 4.29
C PRO A 3 -66.45 46.96 4.41
N PRO A 4 -65.86 45.93 5.08
CA PRO A 4 -64.57 45.74 5.78
C PRO A 4 -63.52 44.95 4.94
N ALA A 5 -62.56 44.31 5.62
CA ALA A 5 -61.49 43.40 5.16
C ALA A 5 -61.05 42.53 6.40
N PRO A 6 -59.83 41.94 6.53
CA PRO A 6 -58.77 41.55 5.58
C PRO A 6 -58.21 40.11 5.81
N ASP A 7 -57.20 39.70 5.04
CA ASP A 7 -56.00 38.88 5.41
C ASP A 7 -55.35 38.29 4.14
N ALA A 8 -54.03 38.20 3.97
CA ALA A 8 -52.90 38.75 4.72
C ALA A 8 -51.72 39.02 3.76
N GLU A 9 -50.83 39.95 4.11
CA GLU A 9 -49.73 40.43 3.26
C GLU A 9 -48.59 39.39 3.10
N LYS A 10 -47.96 39.34 1.93
CA LYS A 10 -46.74 38.54 1.69
C LYS A 10 -45.51 39.44 1.61
N THR A 11 -44.90 39.66 2.77
CA THR A 11 -43.78 40.59 2.99
C THR A 11 -42.48 40.16 2.27
N THR A 12 -41.89 41.12 1.55
CA THR A 12 -40.52 41.10 0.99
C THR A 12 -39.47 41.26 2.09
N THR A 13 -38.36 40.52 2.07
CA THR A 13 -37.07 40.86 2.76
C THR A 13 -35.95 39.90 2.29
N PRO A 14 -34.64 40.17 2.53
CA PRO A 14 -33.71 40.33 1.39
C PRO A 14 -32.51 39.35 1.37
N VAL A 15 -31.65 39.53 0.36
CA VAL A 15 -30.38 38.82 0.18
C VAL A 15 -29.39 39.15 1.31
N THR A 16 -28.88 38.12 1.98
CA THR A 16 -27.75 38.22 2.92
C THR A 16 -26.54 37.53 2.32
N GLU A 17 -25.60 38.31 1.76
CA GLU A 17 -24.29 37.78 1.36
C GLU A 17 -23.49 37.33 2.59
N THR A 18 -23.02 36.08 2.58
CA THR A 18 -22.12 35.55 3.62
C THR A 18 -20.67 35.65 3.15
N PRO A 19 -19.74 36.24 3.93
CA PRO A 19 -18.34 36.36 3.50
C PRO A 19 -17.65 34.99 3.34
N PRO A 20 -16.70 34.85 2.40
CA PRO A 20 -16.04 33.57 2.15
C PRO A 20 -15.13 33.18 3.32
N LEU A 21 -15.51 32.11 4.03
CA LEU A 21 -14.71 31.44 5.05
C LEU A 21 -13.29 31.15 4.52
N LYS A 22 -12.30 31.91 5.02
CA LYS A 22 -10.87 31.62 4.81
C LYS A 22 -10.61 30.20 5.29
N LYS A 23 -10.17 29.32 4.38
CA LYS A 23 -9.91 27.89 4.64
C LYS A 23 -8.72 27.74 5.59
N GLN A 24 -8.99 27.83 6.88
CA GLN A 24 -8.02 27.72 7.96
C GLN A 24 -7.25 26.39 7.81
N LEU A 25 -5.91 26.45 7.74
CA LEU A 25 -5.11 25.22 7.74
C LEU A 25 -5.30 24.53 9.10
N PRO A 26 -5.61 23.23 9.16
CA PRO A 26 -5.76 22.55 10.44
C PRO A 26 -4.39 22.46 11.17
N PRO A 27 -4.35 22.29 12.50
CA PRO A 27 -3.23 22.69 13.36
C PRO A 27 -1.84 22.10 13.04
N SER A 28 -1.74 20.99 12.30
CA SER A 28 -0.43 20.40 11.94
C SER A 28 0.33 21.11 10.79
N GLY A 29 -0.10 22.30 10.34
CA GLY A 29 0.57 23.11 9.28
C GLY A 29 0.57 22.52 7.86
N LEU A 30 0.32 21.22 7.70
CA LEU A 30 0.34 20.50 6.42
C LEU A 30 -0.94 20.73 5.61
N ASN A 31 -0.80 20.87 4.28
CA ASN A 31 -1.92 20.92 3.35
C ASN A 31 -2.57 19.51 3.20
N LYS A 32 -3.85 19.45 2.81
CA LYS A 32 -4.64 18.22 2.60
C LYS A 32 -3.90 17.19 1.72
N LYS A 33 -3.22 17.65 0.66
CA LYS A 33 -2.41 16.78 -0.23
C LYS A 33 -1.25 16.10 0.51
N GLN A 34 -0.49 16.86 1.30
CA GLN A 34 0.65 16.33 2.08
C GLN A 34 0.18 15.33 3.14
N ARG A 35 -0.90 15.61 3.86
CA ARG A 35 -1.50 14.67 4.83
C ARG A 35 -1.94 13.36 4.17
N LYS A 36 -2.63 13.44 3.04
CA LYS A 36 -3.05 12.24 2.26
C LYS A 36 -1.84 11.41 1.80
N TYR A 37 -0.75 12.06 1.40
CA TYR A 37 0.51 11.39 1.05
C TYR A 37 1.15 10.70 2.25
N LEU A 38 1.34 11.40 3.38
CA LEU A 38 1.94 10.82 4.58
C LEU A 38 1.11 9.66 5.12
N ARG A 39 -0.23 9.77 5.12
CA ARG A 39 -1.14 8.68 5.51
C ARG A 39 -0.95 7.45 4.62
N ARG A 40 -0.90 7.61 3.29
CA ARG A 40 -0.62 6.51 2.35
C ARG A 40 0.78 5.93 2.49
N LYS A 41 1.78 6.75 2.82
CA LYS A 41 3.15 6.29 3.13
C LYS A 41 3.14 5.45 4.41
N GLN A 42 2.37 5.85 5.43
CA GLN A 42 2.18 5.08 6.67
C GLN A 42 1.46 3.76 6.40
N GLU A 43 0.26 3.80 5.80
CA GLU A 43 -0.52 2.61 5.39
C GLU A 43 0.36 1.60 4.65
N ARG A 44 1.20 2.04 3.70
CA ARG A 44 2.12 1.16 2.97
C ARG A 44 3.22 0.57 3.85
N ARG A 45 3.76 1.31 4.83
CA ARG A 45 4.73 0.76 5.80
C ARG A 45 4.08 -0.32 6.66
N ASP A 46 2.85 -0.10 7.10
CA ASP A 46 2.13 -1.03 7.98
C ASP A 46 1.75 -2.31 7.22
N ILE A 47 1.24 -2.21 5.99
CA ILE A 47 1.00 -3.37 5.10
C ILE A 47 2.27 -4.22 4.94
N LEU A 48 3.43 -3.60 4.67
CA LEU A 48 4.68 -4.33 4.50
C LEU A 48 5.23 -4.91 5.81
N ARG A 49 5.03 -4.23 6.94
CA ARG A 49 5.39 -4.73 8.28
C ARG A 49 4.54 -5.95 8.65
N ASN A 50 3.22 -5.83 8.52
CA ASN A 50 2.26 -6.89 8.82
C ASN A 50 2.50 -8.10 7.92
N GLY A 51 2.75 -7.87 6.62
CA GLY A 51 3.09 -8.93 5.66
C GLY A 51 4.36 -9.69 6.03
N ARG A 52 5.41 -9.00 6.48
CA ARG A 52 6.62 -9.66 7.00
C ARG A 52 6.34 -10.48 8.25
N GLN A 53 5.52 -9.98 9.18
CA GLN A 53 5.20 -10.66 10.44
C GLN A 53 4.30 -11.89 10.24
N LYS A 54 3.39 -11.86 9.27
CA LYS A 54 2.43 -12.93 8.98
C LYS A 54 2.94 -13.99 8.00
N LEU A 55 4.07 -13.75 7.32
CA LEU A 55 4.67 -14.70 6.38
C LEU A 55 4.95 -16.11 6.96
N PRO A 56 5.49 -16.29 8.19
CA PRO A 56 5.78 -17.61 8.72
C PRO A 56 4.50 -18.46 8.85
N LEU A 57 3.43 -17.87 9.39
CA LEU A 57 2.12 -18.51 9.51
C LEU A 57 1.49 -18.81 8.13
N PHE A 58 1.67 -17.91 7.16
CA PHE A 58 1.23 -18.17 5.78
C PHE A 58 1.94 -19.38 5.16
N ARG A 59 3.25 -19.57 5.41
CA ARG A 59 3.96 -20.78 4.96
C ARG A 59 3.54 -22.04 5.70
N GLN A 60 3.20 -21.95 6.99
CA GLN A 60 2.69 -23.09 7.74
C GLN A 60 1.33 -23.59 7.23
N LEU A 61 0.48 -22.68 6.73
CA LEU A 61 -0.81 -23.04 6.11
C LEU A 61 -0.68 -23.46 4.64
N PHE A 62 0.26 -22.87 3.90
CA PHE A 62 0.48 -23.13 2.46
C PHE A 62 1.93 -23.59 2.17
N PRO A 63 2.38 -24.72 2.74
CA PRO A 63 3.78 -25.17 2.62
C PRO A 63 4.14 -25.61 1.20
N LEU A 64 3.16 -26.07 0.42
CA LEU A 64 3.37 -26.53 -0.96
C LEU A 64 3.62 -25.37 -1.94
N LEU A 65 2.97 -24.22 -1.72
CA LEU A 65 3.24 -22.99 -2.48
C LEU A 65 4.66 -22.45 -2.19
N TRP A 66 5.06 -22.38 -0.92
CA TRP A 66 6.37 -21.86 -0.51
C TRP A 66 7.04 -22.79 0.52
N PRO A 67 7.85 -23.77 0.07
CA PRO A 67 8.54 -24.70 0.94
C PRO A 67 9.61 -24.03 1.83
N GLU A 68 10.12 -24.80 2.79
CA GLU A 68 11.02 -24.32 3.85
C GLU A 68 12.36 -23.76 3.37
N ASP A 69 12.75 -24.05 2.12
CA ASP A 69 13.93 -23.50 1.42
C ASP A 69 13.98 -21.95 1.37
N ASN A 70 12.93 -21.27 1.83
CA ASN A 70 12.71 -19.83 1.77
C ASN A 70 12.65 -19.22 0.36
N ALA A 71 12.88 -20.03 -0.68
CA ALA A 71 12.66 -19.69 -2.07
C ALA A 71 11.18 -19.43 -2.33
N PHE A 72 10.88 -18.30 -2.98
CA PHE A 72 9.53 -18.04 -3.48
C PHE A 72 9.33 -18.73 -4.84
N ARG A 73 8.07 -19.00 -5.18
CA ARG A 73 7.65 -19.47 -6.50
C ARG A 73 6.68 -18.45 -7.11
N PRO A 74 6.64 -18.25 -8.44
CA PRO A 74 5.66 -17.38 -9.09
C PRO A 74 4.24 -17.85 -8.75
N ILE A 75 3.38 -16.93 -8.34
CA ILE A 75 2.08 -17.28 -7.77
C ILE A 75 0.99 -17.27 -8.86
N LYS A 76 -0.01 -18.17 -8.75
CA LYS A 76 -1.23 -18.21 -9.56
C LYS A 76 -1.91 -16.84 -9.62
N VAL A 77 -2.41 -16.46 -10.79
CA VAL A 77 -3.23 -15.24 -10.96
C VAL A 77 -4.59 -15.50 -10.30
N GLY A 78 -5.00 -14.61 -9.38
CA GLY A 78 -6.27 -14.74 -8.65
C GLY A 78 -6.19 -15.52 -7.34
N ILE A 79 -4.99 -15.91 -6.87
CA ILE A 79 -4.83 -16.73 -5.65
C ILE A 79 -5.49 -16.15 -4.38
N LEU A 80 -5.76 -14.85 -4.33
CA LEU A 80 -6.49 -14.23 -3.23
C LEU A 80 -7.90 -14.80 -3.05
N SER A 81 -8.55 -15.24 -4.12
CA SER A 81 -9.86 -15.90 -4.06
C SER A 81 -9.75 -17.33 -3.52
N ASP A 82 -8.70 -18.05 -3.90
CA ASP A 82 -8.41 -19.39 -3.35
C ASP A 82 -8.13 -19.29 -1.82
N VAL A 83 -7.37 -18.28 -1.40
CA VAL A 83 -7.09 -18.00 0.03
C VAL A 83 -8.35 -17.58 0.79
N GLU A 84 -9.23 -16.80 0.16
CA GLU A 84 -10.51 -16.40 0.75
C GLU A 84 -11.42 -17.61 0.98
N MET A 85 -11.48 -18.54 0.01
CA MET A 85 -12.18 -19.81 0.14
C MET A 85 -11.61 -20.65 1.30
N PHE A 86 -10.29 -20.85 1.34
CA PHE A 86 -9.61 -21.59 2.41
C PHE A 86 -9.88 -21.01 3.81
N ILE A 87 -9.87 -19.69 3.97
CA ILE A 87 -10.15 -19.02 5.26
C ILE A 87 -11.61 -19.22 5.69
N ASN A 88 -12.55 -19.20 4.73
CA ASN A 88 -13.97 -19.43 5.02
C ASN A 88 -14.25 -20.89 5.42
N GLU A 89 -13.54 -21.84 4.81
CA GLU A 89 -13.60 -23.27 5.17
C GLU A 89 -12.88 -23.57 6.50
N ASN A 90 -11.86 -22.78 6.86
CA ASN A 90 -11.04 -22.95 8.06
C ASN A 90 -11.13 -21.72 9.00
N PRO A 91 -12.30 -21.47 9.63
CA PRO A 91 -12.53 -20.35 10.56
C PRO A 91 -11.79 -20.58 11.90
N GLY A 92 -10.47 -20.47 11.85
CA GLY A 92 -9.55 -20.83 12.93
C GLY A 92 -8.07 -20.83 12.55
N CYS A 93 -7.75 -20.75 11.24
CA CYS A 93 -6.37 -20.77 10.72
C CYS A 93 -5.45 -19.61 11.17
N GLY A 94 -5.95 -18.61 11.91
CA GLY A 94 -5.14 -17.51 12.46
C GLY A 94 -4.71 -16.42 11.46
N LEU A 95 -5.12 -16.54 10.20
CA LEU A 95 -4.97 -15.50 9.18
C LEU A 95 -6.31 -14.90 8.77
N SER A 96 -6.34 -13.57 8.66
CA SER A 96 -7.40 -12.86 7.95
C SER A 96 -7.04 -12.68 6.48
N LEU A 97 -8.04 -12.48 5.62
CA LEU A 97 -7.82 -12.11 4.22
C LEU A 97 -6.99 -10.81 4.07
N HIS A 98 -7.08 -9.91 5.05
CA HIS A 98 -6.22 -8.71 5.11
C HIS A 98 -4.75 -9.07 5.38
N ASP A 99 -4.47 -10.00 6.30
CA ASP A 99 -3.11 -10.49 6.55
C ASP A 99 -2.53 -11.12 5.28
N CYS A 100 -3.28 -11.98 4.59
CA CYS A 100 -2.85 -12.60 3.35
C CYS A 100 -2.56 -11.57 2.24
N ARG A 101 -3.41 -10.54 2.09
CA ARG A 101 -3.14 -9.39 1.20
C ARG A 101 -1.84 -8.67 1.59
N CYS A 102 -1.54 -8.53 2.88
CA CYS A 102 -0.29 -7.94 3.36
C CYS A 102 0.93 -8.82 3.04
N VAL A 103 0.85 -10.13 3.29
CA VAL A 103 1.91 -11.11 2.97
C VAL A 103 2.22 -11.08 1.47
N LEU A 104 1.20 -11.20 0.63
CA LEU A 104 1.35 -11.17 -0.83
C LEU A 104 1.92 -9.83 -1.32
N SER A 105 1.47 -8.69 -0.76
CA SER A 105 2.02 -7.36 -1.07
C SER A 105 3.50 -7.23 -0.68
N TRP A 106 3.91 -7.87 0.40
CA TRP A 106 5.30 -7.88 0.84
C TRP A 106 6.17 -8.79 -0.03
N VAL A 107 5.73 -10.01 -0.34
CA VAL A 107 6.49 -10.96 -1.19
C VAL A 107 6.64 -10.42 -2.61
N THR A 108 5.53 -10.02 -3.25
CA THR A 108 5.53 -9.55 -4.64
C THR A 108 6.32 -8.25 -4.85
N GLY A 109 6.56 -7.48 -3.80
CA GLY A 109 7.41 -6.28 -3.82
C GLY A 109 8.91 -6.53 -3.68
N ARG A 110 9.38 -7.78 -3.49
CA ARG A 110 10.81 -8.10 -3.30
C ARG A 110 11.50 -8.40 -4.63
N LEU A 111 12.74 -7.92 -4.77
CA LEU A 111 13.65 -8.30 -5.86
C LEU A 111 13.77 -9.83 -6.02
N THR A 112 13.92 -10.55 -4.91
CA THR A 112 14.00 -12.02 -4.89
C THR A 112 12.79 -12.73 -5.48
N TYR A 113 11.62 -12.08 -5.52
CA TYR A 113 10.42 -12.61 -6.16
C TYR A 113 10.34 -12.18 -7.64
N LEU A 114 10.64 -10.91 -7.92
CA LEU A 114 10.59 -10.35 -9.28
C LEU A 114 11.60 -11.02 -10.23
N CYS A 115 12.77 -11.43 -9.73
CA CYS A 115 13.77 -12.16 -10.52
C CYS A 115 13.34 -13.58 -10.95
N LEU A 116 12.24 -14.12 -10.40
CA LEU A 116 11.72 -15.44 -10.80
C LEU A 116 10.92 -15.39 -12.12
N PHE A 117 10.63 -14.20 -12.64
CA PHE A 117 9.76 -14.01 -13.79
C PHE A 117 10.53 -14.21 -15.10
N SER A 118 10.42 -15.41 -15.65
CA SER A 118 10.87 -15.77 -17.00
C SER A 118 9.69 -16.18 -17.88
N HIS A 119 9.81 -15.98 -19.19
CA HIS A 119 8.76 -16.35 -20.14
C HIS A 119 8.43 -17.84 -20.01
N GLY A 120 7.15 -18.19 -19.93
CA GLY A 120 6.70 -19.58 -19.82
C GLY A 120 6.96 -20.26 -18.47
N ALA A 121 7.52 -19.55 -17.48
CA ALA A 121 7.70 -20.11 -16.14
C ALA A 121 6.34 -20.48 -15.52
N ALA A 122 6.27 -21.63 -14.85
CA ALA A 122 5.06 -22.09 -14.17
C ALA A 122 4.70 -21.16 -13.01
N ARG A 123 3.40 -20.88 -12.86
CA ARG A 123 2.82 -20.30 -11.65
C ARG A 123 2.25 -21.41 -10.79
N TYR A 124 2.20 -21.21 -9.48
CA TYR A 124 1.77 -22.21 -8.50
C TYR A 124 0.59 -21.72 -7.68
N ASP A 125 -0.37 -22.60 -7.40
CA ASP A 125 -1.46 -22.37 -6.46
C ASP A 125 -1.07 -22.73 -5.01
N LEU A 126 -2.05 -22.71 -4.10
CA LEU A 126 -1.84 -22.95 -2.67
C LEU A 126 -1.34 -24.37 -2.38
N ASP A 127 -1.76 -25.33 -3.21
CA ASP A 127 -1.40 -26.74 -3.14
C ASP A 127 -0.08 -27.05 -3.88
N GLY A 128 0.60 -26.02 -4.38
CA GLY A 128 1.87 -26.18 -5.10
C GLY A 128 1.72 -26.82 -6.49
N VAL A 129 0.51 -26.83 -7.05
CA VAL A 129 0.24 -27.36 -8.39
C VAL A 129 0.47 -26.26 -9.45
N PRO A 130 1.09 -26.58 -10.61
CA PRO A 130 1.23 -25.64 -11.72
C PRO A 130 -0.13 -25.14 -12.25
N SER A 131 -0.43 -23.86 -12.01
CA SER A 131 -1.69 -23.20 -12.35
C SER A 131 -1.43 -21.94 -13.17
N GLY A 132 -1.29 -22.14 -14.49
CA GLY A 132 -0.97 -21.11 -15.47
C GLY A 132 0.54 -20.80 -15.59
N THR A 133 0.87 -19.86 -16.47
CA THR A 133 2.26 -19.49 -16.80
C THR A 133 2.51 -17.98 -16.67
N VAL A 134 3.79 -17.60 -16.65
CA VAL A 134 4.25 -16.21 -16.69
C VAL A 134 4.26 -15.71 -18.13
N SER A 135 3.50 -14.64 -18.41
CA SER A 135 3.41 -14.01 -19.72
C SER A 135 4.51 -12.96 -19.95
N ASP A 136 4.75 -12.56 -21.20
CA ASP A 136 5.69 -11.47 -21.52
C ASP A 136 5.36 -10.15 -20.81
N ARG A 137 4.07 -9.87 -20.64
CA ARG A 137 3.60 -8.69 -19.89
C ARG A 137 4.03 -8.74 -18.42
N ASP A 138 4.01 -9.93 -17.82
CA ASP A 138 4.46 -10.14 -16.45
C ASP A 138 5.98 -9.97 -16.33
N VAL A 139 6.75 -10.55 -17.26
CA VAL A 139 8.22 -10.40 -17.31
C VAL A 139 8.60 -8.92 -17.48
N PHE A 140 7.94 -8.21 -18.38
CA PHE A 140 8.15 -6.77 -18.59
C PHE A 140 7.85 -5.96 -17.32
N TYR A 141 6.72 -6.22 -16.67
CA TYR A 141 6.35 -5.56 -15.41
C TYR A 141 7.36 -5.85 -14.28
N ALA A 142 7.82 -7.10 -14.17
CA ALA A 142 8.81 -7.50 -13.18
C ALA A 142 10.16 -6.81 -13.40
N ARG A 143 10.63 -6.70 -14.65
CA ARG A 143 11.83 -5.95 -15.03
C ARG A 143 11.72 -4.46 -14.68
N GLN A 144 10.65 -3.78 -15.11
CA GLN A 144 10.43 -2.36 -14.77
C GLN A 144 10.38 -2.13 -13.26
N THR A 145 9.73 -3.03 -12.50
CA THR A 145 9.62 -2.92 -11.05
C THR A 145 10.98 -3.14 -10.37
N THR A 146 11.76 -4.11 -10.86
CA THR A 146 13.14 -4.38 -10.42
C THR A 146 14.04 -3.19 -10.63
N GLU A 147 14.11 -2.65 -11.85
CA GLU A 147 14.88 -1.44 -12.16
C GLU A 147 14.49 -0.27 -11.24
N ARG A 148 13.19 -0.04 -11.04
CA ARG A 148 12.72 1.04 -10.17
C ARG A 148 13.19 0.83 -8.72
N ILE A 149 13.17 -0.39 -8.21
CA ILE A 149 13.65 -0.70 -6.85
C ILE A 149 15.16 -0.48 -6.76
N LEU A 150 15.95 -0.97 -7.71
CA LEU A 150 17.41 -0.79 -7.75
C LEU A 150 17.77 0.70 -7.76
N ARG A 151 17.17 1.50 -8.65
CA ARG A 151 17.36 2.96 -8.70
C ARG A 151 16.99 3.69 -7.39
N PHE A 152 16.14 3.13 -6.54
CA PHE A 152 15.87 3.68 -5.20
C PHE A 152 16.88 3.22 -4.15
N LEU A 153 17.47 2.03 -4.31
CA LEU A 153 18.55 1.54 -3.44
C LEU A 153 19.85 2.31 -3.71
N ASP A 154 20.21 2.54 -4.97
CA ASP A 154 21.46 3.24 -5.37
C ASP A 154 21.51 4.70 -4.89
N ARG A 155 20.34 5.34 -4.73
CA ARG A 155 20.24 6.72 -4.21
C ARG A 155 20.38 6.79 -2.69
N LYS A 156 20.08 5.70 -1.99
CA LYS A 156 20.12 5.65 -0.53
C LYS A 156 21.52 5.88 0.06
N PRO A 157 22.63 5.28 -0.42
CA PRO A 157 23.97 5.61 0.09
C PRO A 157 24.40 7.04 -0.26
N ALA A 158 23.91 7.64 -1.36
CA ALA A 158 24.24 9.02 -1.72
C ALA A 158 23.61 10.04 -0.75
N ASP A 159 22.35 9.82 -0.34
CA ASP A 159 21.68 10.69 0.66
C ASP A 159 22.31 10.56 2.06
N GLU A 160 22.71 9.35 2.48
CA GLU A 160 23.38 9.11 3.78
C GLU A 160 24.79 9.75 3.80
N ALA A 161 25.54 9.70 2.70
CA ALA A 161 26.85 10.35 2.58
C ALA A 161 26.75 11.87 2.83
N LEU A 162 25.80 12.55 2.19
CA LEU A 162 25.60 14.00 2.33
C LEU A 162 25.18 14.42 3.76
N LEU A 163 24.39 13.58 4.45
CA LEU A 163 24.00 13.82 5.84
C LEU A 163 25.20 13.72 6.80
N THR A 164 26.09 12.74 6.59
CA THR A 164 27.28 12.58 7.43
C THR A 164 28.31 13.70 7.25
N THR A 165 28.53 14.20 6.02
CA THR A 165 29.38 15.39 5.80
C THR A 165 28.83 16.63 6.53
N SER A 166 27.51 16.77 6.61
CA SER A 166 26.84 17.91 7.27
C SER A 166 26.92 17.91 8.82
N GLN A 167 27.45 16.84 9.43
CA GLN A 167 27.65 16.74 10.88
C GLN A 167 29.11 16.94 11.34
N GLY A 168 30.09 16.91 10.42
CA GLY A 168 31.50 17.13 10.77
C GLY A 168 31.84 18.59 11.12
N ASP A 169 31.29 19.54 10.37
CA ASP A 169 31.64 20.97 10.42
C ASP A 169 31.23 21.76 11.69
N ARG A 170 30.65 21.10 12.71
CA ARG A 170 30.13 21.79 13.91
C ARG A 170 30.88 21.52 15.21
N ASN A 171 31.98 20.75 15.19
CA ASN A 171 32.68 20.33 16.40
C ASN A 171 34.08 20.93 16.60
N GLU A 172 34.55 21.81 15.71
CA GLU A 172 35.92 22.37 15.74
C GLU A 172 35.95 23.82 16.25
N LYS A 173 35.37 24.08 17.43
CA LYS A 173 35.55 25.35 18.15
C LYS A 173 35.26 25.25 19.65
N ASN A 174 36.16 24.62 20.39
CA ASN A 174 36.36 24.78 21.84
C ASN A 174 37.70 24.15 22.24
N ASP A 175 38.78 24.91 22.05
CA ASP A 175 40.07 24.83 22.73
C ASP A 175 40.47 26.29 23.04
#